data_AF-A0A090RQF2-F1
#
_entry.id   AF-A0A090RQF2-F1
#
_cell.length_a   1.000
_cell.length_b   1.000
_cell.length_c   1.000
_cell.angle_alpha   90.00
_cell.angle_beta   90.00
_cell.angle_gamma   90.00
#
_symmetry.space_group_name_H-M   'P 1'
#
loop_
_entity.id
_entity.type
_entity.pdbx_description
1 polymer ?
#
loop_
_entity_poly.entity_id
_entity_poly.type
_entity_poly.pdbx_seq_one_letter_code
_entity_poly.pdbx_strand_id
1 'polypeptide(L)' 'MKAVSWYWLIAAIFVGTFLALWLQQIALKHANPAVAQTLIATSPLFILIIYAVRGEQISRRSVVGTLCALLGISLFFL' A
#
# COMPACT_ATOMS: atom_id res chain seq x y z
N MET A 1 5.03 -20.35 -17.63
CA MET A 1 4.65 -19.85 -16.29
C MET A 1 5.34 -20.75 -15.28
N LYS A 2 6.31 -20.24 -14.50
CA LYS A 2 7.00 -21.07 -13.49
C LYS A 2 5.97 -21.44 -12.40
N ALA A 3 5.87 -22.72 -12.07
CA ALA A 3 5.02 -23.16 -10.96
C ALA A 3 5.54 -22.50 -9.67
N VAL A 4 4.76 -21.57 -9.12
CA VAL A 4 5.04 -20.99 -7.80
C VAL A 4 4.94 -22.13 -6.80
N SER A 5 6.01 -22.42 -6.06
CA SER A 5 5.97 -23.48 -5.06
C SER A 5 4.89 -23.17 -4.02
N TRP A 6 4.15 -24.18 -3.57
CA TRP A 6 3.08 -24.04 -2.58
C TRP A 6 3.50 -23.24 -1.33
N TYR A 7 4.75 -23.42 -0.87
CA TYR A 7 5.34 -22.66 0.24
C TYR A 7 5.37 -21.15 0.01
N TRP A 8 5.80 -20.70 -1.18
CA TRP A 8 5.81 -19.29 -1.55
C TRP A 8 4.39 -18.69 -1.58
N LEU A 9 3.41 -19.47 -1.99
CA LEU A 9 2.02 -19.04 -2.05
C LEU A 9 1.44 -18.86 -0.65
N ILE A 10 1.65 -19.83 0.26
CA ILE A 10 1.24 -19.71 1.67
C ILE A 10 1.93 -18.51 2.33
N ALA A 11 3.23 -18.34 2.12
CA ALA A 11 3.97 -17.22 2.68
C ALA A 11 3.42 -15.86 2.18
N ALA A 12 3.13 -15.76 0.87
CA ALA A 12 2.54 -14.55 0.29
C ALA A 12 1.16 -14.23 0.87
N ILE A 13 0.29 -15.23 1.05
CA ILE A 13 -1.03 -15.03 1.68
C ILE A 13 -0.88 -14.62 3.14
N PHE A 14 -0.01 -15.30 3.89
CA PHE A 14 0.19 -15.05 5.31
C PHE A 14 0.72 -13.63 5.55
N VAL A 15 1.76 -13.22 4.81
CA VAL A 15 2.36 -11.90 4.98
C VAL A 15 1.51 -10.81 4.33
N GLY A 16 1.06 -11.03 3.10
CA GLY A 16 0.39 -10.02 2.28
C GLY A 16 -1.05 -9.75 2.71
N THR A 17 -1.79 -10.78 3.14
CA THR A 17 -3.21 -10.62 3.49
C THR A 17 -3.43 -10.73 4.99
N PHE A 18 -3.01 -11.82 5.63
CA PHE A 18 -3.31 -12.04 7.05
C PHE A 18 -2.59 -11.05 7.96
N LEU A 19 -1.25 -10.97 7.87
CA LEU A 19 -0.44 -10.09 8.70
C LEU A 19 -0.74 -8.61 8.43
N ALA A 20 -0.90 -8.24 7.15
CA ALA A 20 -1.27 -6.88 6.77
C ALA A 20 -2.60 -6.44 7.39
N LEU A 21 -3.66 -7.26 7.27
CA LEU A 21 -4.96 -6.94 7.87
C LEU A 21 -4.91 -6.94 9.39
N TRP A 22 -4.16 -7.86 10.01
CA TRP A 22 -4.01 -7.87 11.46
C TRP A 22 -3.34 -6.60 11.98
N LEU A 23 -2.24 -6.17 11.34
CA LEU A 23 -1.57 -4.92 11.67
C LEU A 23 -2.46 -3.70 11.42
N GLN A 24 -3.26 -3.71 10.35
CA GLN A 24 -4.26 -2.69 10.09
C GLN A 24 -5.29 -2.60 11.24
N GLN A 25 -5.81 -3.73 11.71
CA GLN A 25 -6.77 -3.75 12.82
C GLN A 25 -6.13 -3.24 14.13
N ILE A 26 -4.86 -3.58 14.38
CA ILE A 26 -4.09 -3.04 15.51
C ILE A 26 -3.98 -1.51 15.38
N ALA A 27 -3.63 -0.98 14.21
CA ALA A 27 -3.53 0.46 13.98
C ALA A 27 -4.85 1.18 14.24
N LEU A 28 -5.98 0.62 13.78
CA LEU A 28 -7.32 1.17 14.02
C LEU A 28 -7.73 1.14 15.49
N LYS A 29 -7.25 0.15 16.25
CA LYS A 29 -7.55 0.02 17.68
C LYS A 29 -6.75 1.00 18.54
N HIS A 30 -5.51 1.29 18.17
CA HIS A 30 -4.58 2.04 19.01
C HIS A 30 -4.33 3.49 18.56
N ALA A 31 -4.60 3.83 17.30
CA ALA A 31 -4.47 5.19 16.78
C ALA A 31 -5.84 5.80 16.49
N ASN A 32 -5.88 7.10 16.23
CA ASN A 32 -7.09 7.74 15.72
C ASN A 32 -7.47 7.08 14.38
N PRO A 33 -8.71 6.55 14.24
CA PRO A 33 -9.15 5.87 13.02
C PRO A 33 -8.96 6.71 11.75
N ALA A 34 -9.19 8.02 11.81
CA ALA A 34 -9.01 8.91 10.66
C ALA A 34 -7.54 8.99 10.23
N VAL A 35 -6.61 9.11 11.19
CA VAL A 35 -5.17 9.13 10.91
C VAL A 35 -4.69 7.79 10.37
N ALA A 36 -5.11 6.68 11.00
CA ALA A 36 -4.75 5.34 10.57
C ALA A 36 -5.22 5.05 9.14
N GLN A 37 -6.49 5.35 8.82
CA GLN A 37 -7.05 5.10 7.49
C GLN A 37 -6.39 5.91 6.39
N THR A 38 -5.99 7.15 6.69
CA THR A 38 -5.23 7.95 5.72
C THR A 38 -3.87 7.37 5.42
N LEU A 39 -3.13 6.95 6.46
CA LEU A 39 -1.85 6.29 6.24
C LEU A 39 -2.02 5.02 5.41
N ILE A 40 -3.06 4.23 5.67
CA ILE A 40 -3.40 3.04 4.88
C ILE A 40 -3.75 3.40 3.43
N ALA A 41 -4.48 4.49 3.22
CA ALA A 41 -4.89 4.95 1.89
C ALA A 41 -3.71 5.45 1.04
N THR A 42 -2.54 5.75 1.63
CA THR A 42 -1.34 6.20 0.90
C THR A 42 -0.65 5.11 0.06
N SER A 43 -1.28 3.96 -0.18
CA SER A 43 -0.76 2.90 -1.06
C SER A 43 -0.26 3.39 -2.46
N PRO A 44 -0.86 4.40 -3.12
CA PRO A 44 -0.36 4.94 -4.39
C PRO A 44 1.00 5.65 -4.27
N LEU A 45 1.43 6.03 -3.07
CA LEU A 45 2.77 6.56 -2.82
C LEU A 45 3.80 5.43 -2.82
N PHE A 46 3.47 4.31 -2.16
CA PHE A 46 4.38 3.18 -2.02
C PHE A 46 4.72 2.50 -3.35
N ILE A 47 3.82 2.51 -4.35
CA ILE A 47 4.14 1.96 -5.67
C ILE A 47 5.26 2.74 -6.38
N LEU A 48 5.35 4.06 -6.19
CA LEU A 48 6.45 4.86 -6.74
C LEU A 48 7.78 4.52 -6.06
N ILE A 49 7.76 4.30 -4.73
CA ILE A 49 8.93 3.87 -3.97
C ILE A 49 9.41 2.49 -4.46
N ILE A 50 8.48 1.56 -4.70
CA ILE A 50 8.80 0.24 -5.24
C ILE A 50 9.45 0.34 -6.62
N TYR A 51 8.93 1.20 -7.53
CA TYR A 51 9.56 1.43 -8.82
C TYR A 51 10.98 1.99 -8.69
N ALA A 52 11.19 2.96 -7.77
CA ALA A 52 12.51 3.51 -7.50
C ALA A 52 13.49 2.43 -7.00
N VAL A 53 13.07 1.59 -6.04
CA VAL A 53 13.90 0.51 -5.49
C VAL A 53 14.20 -0.57 -6.54
N ARG A 54 13.26 -0.85 -7.45
CA ARG A 54 13.45 -1.83 -8.53
C ARG A 54 14.26 -1.27 -9.72
N GLY A 55 14.60 0.02 -9.71
CA GLY A 55 15.27 0.69 -10.83
C GLY A 55 14.38 0.82 -12.08
N GLU A 56 13.07 0.69 -11.92
CA GLU A 56 12.11 0.84 -13.01
C GLU A 56 11.84 2.34 -13.29
N GLN A 57 11.65 2.68 -14.57
CA GLN A 57 11.38 4.06 -14.99
C GLN A 57 10.04 4.54 -14.43
N ILE A 58 10.07 5.55 -13.57
CA ILE A 58 8.86 6.18 -13.05
C ILE A 58 8.24 7.01 -14.17
N SER A 59 7.12 6.55 -14.72
CA SER A 59 6.42 7.29 -15.76
C SER A 59 5.81 8.59 -15.20
N ARG A 60 5.82 9.67 -15.99
CA ARG A 60 5.15 10.93 -15.62
C ARG A 60 3.67 10.73 -15.29
N ARG A 61 3.00 9.78 -15.96
CA ARG A 61 1.59 9.42 -15.69
C ARG A 61 1.41 8.83 -14.29
N SER A 62 2.34 7.98 -13.85
CA SER A 62 2.32 7.39 -12.50
C SER A 62 2.46 8.48 -11.42
N VAL A 63 3.35 9.45 -11.62
CA VAL A 63 3.53 10.57 -10.68
C VAL A 63 2.25 11.41 -10.58
N VAL A 64 1.66 11.81 -11.72
CA VAL A 64 0.42 12.59 -11.73
C VAL A 64 -0.73 11.82 -11.09
N GLY A 65 -0.85 10.52 -11.37
CA GLY A 65 -1.86 9.65 -10.76
C GLY A 65 -1.70 9.56 -9.23
N THR A 66 -0.48 9.38 -8.73
CA THR A 66 -0.20 9.36 -7.29
C THR A 66 -0.52 10.70 -6.64
N LEU A 67 -0.15 11.84 -7.25
CA LEU A 67 -0.51 13.16 -6.74
C LEU A 67 -2.02 13.37 -6.68
N CYS A 68 -2.74 12.98 -7.73
CA CYS A 68 -4.21 13.03 -7.77
C CYS A 68 -4.84 12.19 -6.65
N ALA A 69 -4.32 10.97 -6.42
CA ALA A 69 -4.78 10.11 -5.34
C ALA A 69 -4.52 10.74 -3.96
N LEU A 70 -3.33 11.30 -3.73
CA LEU A 70 -2.98 11.98 -2.47
C LEU A 70 -3.87 13.20 -2.20
N LEU A 71 -4.24 13.96 -3.24
CA LEU A 71 -5.22 15.05 -3.11
C LEU A 71 -6.59 14.51 -2.67
N GLY A 72 -7.08 13.43 -3.29
CA GLY A 72 -8.33 12.77 -2.92
C GLY A 72 -8.33 12.26 -1.47
N ILE A 73 -7.22 11.69 -1.01
CA ILE A 73 -7.06 11.25 0.39
C ILE A 73 -7.05 12.44 1.34
N SER A 74 -6.40 13.55 0.97
CA SER A 74 -6.31 14.75 1.80
C SER A 74 -7.66 15.43 1.99
N LEU A 75 -8.52 15.39 0.98
CA LEU A 75 -9.91 15.88 1.05
C LEU A 75 -10.75 15.15 2.10
N PHE A 76 -10.39 13.92 2.49
CA PHE A 76 -11.11 13.17 3.51
C PHE A 76 -11.05 13.82 4.91
N PHE A 77 -10.13 14.77 5.12
CA PHE A 77 -9.97 15.52 6.39
C PHE A 77 -10.55 16.93 6.38
N LEU A 78 -11.08 17.38 5.24
CA LEU A 78 -11.71 18.70 5.10
C LEU A 78 -13.21 18.61 5.37
#